data_AF-A0A3G3IMS9-F1
#
_entry.id   AF-A0A3G3IMS9-F1
#
_cell.length_a   1.000
_cell.length_b   1.000
_cell.length_c   1.000
_cell.angle_alpha   90.00
_cell.angle_beta   90.00
_cell.angle_gamma   90.00
#
_symmetry.space_group_name_H-M   'P 1'
#
loop_
_entity.id
_entity.type
_entity.pdbx_description
1 polymer ?
#
loop_
_entity_poly.entity_id
_entity_poly.type
_entity_poly.pdbx_seq_one_letter_code
_entity_poly.pdbx_strand_id
1 'polypeptide(L)'
;MNLMLINKNLSRIVLLTMSLIAATVHAGIDLAYGKHATQSSQHFSAHGQAENAVDGNTDGNWSDNSITHTNNEQGAWWQVDLGSEQNINQIIIYNRTDCCSSRLSNYQVSISTKEDFSINSYQQDFHTAPDPKQIIKLNKRGRQGRYVKIQLLDKNFLSLAEVQVMGGDLCSETIENWRFPEVDYSSAGNDFGGISNAPFRPNKGAFAVLKADGSITAWGRPNVGGRGAPTDGGYAKIYSTAKAFAALKADGSITAWGEPTHGGEGAPKGKSYTKIFSTYGAFAALKVDGTIKVWGKSNQEYENAPPTDSGYTDISSSNFAFAALKANGTITAWGDTDSGGGHAPTDSGYTKIYSNVFGFAALRINGSIATWGNLGGGNKSAPSGHDTGYIRIYSTTSSFAAIKADGSITAWGGLGAGGKGAPSDNGYTEIYSNDAAFAALKADGSITAWGHPNYGGKGAPEGSGYTKIYSTRYAFAAIKSDGSITAWGNLNYGGKGAPEDKGYTKIFSTYGTFAALKIGGSITGWGWNWIDAPAGAKSAPTDNGYINIYSTEDAFAAIKTDGSMTTWGNLGKGGAGAPAD
;
A
#
# COMPACT_ATOMS: atom_id res chain seq x y z
N MET A 1 46.64 21.75 7.43
CA MET A 1 46.01 21.11 8.60
C MET A 1 44.55 21.52 8.66
N ASN A 2 43.69 20.94 7.81
CA ASN A 2 42.20 20.96 7.87
C ASN A 2 41.60 20.36 6.59
N LEU A 3 41.88 19.08 6.31
CA LEU A 3 41.10 18.31 5.32
C LEU A 3 40.91 16.83 5.73
N MET A 4 41.42 16.42 6.90
CA MET A 4 41.33 15.04 7.42
C MET A 4 40.30 14.85 8.54
N LEU A 5 39.55 15.89 8.92
CA LEU A 5 38.51 15.82 9.98
C LEU A 5 37.07 15.75 9.47
N ILE A 6 36.82 15.91 8.16
CA ILE A 6 35.46 15.80 7.59
C ILE A 6 35.09 14.33 7.30
N ASN A 7 36.08 13.43 7.18
CA ASN A 7 35.85 12.05 6.74
C ASN A 7 35.62 11.02 7.87
N LYS A 8 35.61 11.45 9.15
CA LYS A 8 35.32 10.55 10.30
C LYS A 8 33.89 10.68 10.85
N ASN A 9 33.12 11.68 10.42
CA ASN A 9 31.71 11.84 10.84
C ASN A 9 30.69 11.27 9.84
N LEU A 10 31.07 11.00 8.58
CA LEU A 10 30.18 10.31 7.64
C LEU A 10 30.03 8.81 7.94
N SER A 11 31.07 8.14 8.47
CA SER A 11 30.98 6.73 8.85
C SER A 11 30.18 6.47 10.14
N ARG A 12 29.85 7.50 10.93
CA ARG A 12 28.92 7.41 12.07
C ARG A 12 27.48 7.78 11.71
N ILE A 13 27.27 8.57 10.66
CA ILE A 13 25.94 8.90 10.11
C ILE A 13 25.38 7.73 9.27
N VAL A 14 26.25 6.92 8.66
CA VAL A 14 25.84 5.71 7.93
C VAL A 14 25.51 4.51 8.86
N LEU A 15 25.94 4.55 10.13
CA LEU A 15 25.63 3.49 11.12
C LEU A 15 24.38 3.75 11.98
N LEU A 16 23.77 4.93 11.88
CA LEU A 16 22.49 5.26 12.56
C LEU A 16 21.27 5.11 11.64
N THR A 17 21.45 4.82 10.35
CA THR A 17 20.36 4.51 9.41
C THR A 17 20.10 3.01 9.24
N MET A 18 20.85 2.14 9.93
CA MET A 18 20.66 0.68 9.91
C MET A 18 19.86 0.09 11.09
N SER A 19 19.16 0.92 11.86
CA SER A 19 18.15 0.47 12.84
C SER A 19 16.74 0.99 12.59
N LEU A 20 16.43 1.38 11.34
CA LEU A 20 15.05 1.65 10.92
C LEU A 20 14.55 0.58 9.94
N ILE A 21 14.73 -0.70 10.28
CA ILE A 21 14.00 -1.79 9.63
C ILE A 21 12.73 -2.03 10.45
N ALA A 22 11.59 -1.82 9.80
CA ALA A 22 10.24 -2.20 10.21
C ALA A 22 9.69 -1.53 11.49
N ALA A 23 9.56 -0.21 11.46
CA ALA A 23 8.31 0.39 11.93
C ALA A 23 7.57 0.88 10.67
N THR A 24 6.94 -0.05 9.96
CA THR A 24 5.77 0.32 9.17
C THR A 24 4.77 0.85 10.18
N VAL A 25 4.73 2.17 10.33
CA VAL A 25 3.55 2.85 10.88
C VAL A 25 2.44 2.46 9.92
N HIS A 26 1.68 1.42 10.28
CA HIS A 26 0.36 1.21 9.73
C HIS A 26 -0.35 2.53 9.94
N ALA A 27 -0.57 3.29 8.86
CA ALA A 27 -1.28 4.54 8.94
C ALA A 27 -2.67 4.19 9.49
N GLY A 28 -2.88 4.50 10.77
CA GLY A 28 -4.22 4.46 11.36
C GLY A 28 -5.16 5.31 10.52
N ILE A 29 -6.45 5.03 10.61
CA ILE A 29 -7.45 5.92 10.03
C ILE A 29 -7.44 7.18 10.90
N ASP A 30 -7.33 8.35 10.27
CA ASP A 30 -7.61 9.60 10.97
C ASP A 30 -9.12 9.69 11.23
N LEU A 31 -9.49 9.45 12.48
CA LEU A 31 -10.88 9.44 12.94
C LEU A 31 -11.45 10.85 13.04
N ALA A 32 -10.60 11.89 13.10
CA ALA A 32 -11.03 13.27 13.23
C ALA A 32 -11.32 13.92 11.87
N TYR A 33 -10.76 13.38 10.77
CA TYR A 33 -10.96 13.92 9.42
C TYR A 33 -12.44 14.13 9.06
N GLY A 34 -12.79 15.37 8.74
CA GLY A 34 -14.13 15.83 8.37
C GLY A 34 -15.16 15.78 9.51
N LYS A 35 -14.73 15.62 10.77
CA LYS A 35 -15.64 15.55 11.93
C LYS A 35 -16.02 16.93 12.45
N HIS A 36 -17.07 16.96 13.27
CA HIS A 36 -17.50 18.21 13.88
C HIS A 36 -16.52 18.61 14.99
N ALA A 37 -15.95 19.81 14.84
CA ALA A 37 -15.05 20.41 15.81
C ALA A 37 -15.62 21.73 16.33
N THR A 38 -15.28 22.07 17.57
CA THR A 38 -15.64 23.34 18.22
C THR A 38 -14.43 23.91 18.95
N GLN A 39 -14.47 25.21 19.24
CA GLN A 39 -13.42 25.90 19.99
C GLN A 39 -14.04 26.93 20.94
N SER A 40 -13.29 27.31 21.97
CA SER A 40 -13.76 28.18 23.06
C SER A 40 -14.25 29.54 22.59
N SER A 41 -13.65 30.07 21.54
CA SER A 41 -14.02 31.30 20.87
C SER A 41 -13.42 31.33 19.47
N GLN A 42 -13.90 32.23 18.61
CA GLN A 42 -13.32 32.43 17.28
C GLN A 42 -12.90 33.90 17.11
N HIS A 43 -11.64 34.11 16.74
CA HIS A 43 -11.07 35.45 16.58
C HIS A 43 -11.20 35.96 15.15
N PHE A 44 -11.99 37.03 14.97
CA PHE A 44 -12.31 37.71 13.70
C PHE A 44 -12.95 36.82 12.62
N SER A 45 -14.08 37.29 12.08
CA SER A 45 -15.00 36.51 11.25
C SER A 45 -14.44 36.02 9.90
N ALA A 46 -14.97 34.87 9.47
CA ALA A 46 -14.74 34.04 8.26
C ALA A 46 -13.47 33.18 8.22
N HIS A 47 -12.40 33.53 8.94
CA HIS A 47 -11.15 32.76 8.99
C HIS A 47 -10.93 32.18 10.40
N GLY A 48 -10.15 31.11 10.56
CA GLY A 48 -9.86 30.57 11.89
C GLY A 48 -10.89 29.59 12.46
N GLN A 49 -11.70 28.94 11.63
CA GLN A 49 -12.77 28.02 12.06
C GLN A 49 -12.19 26.79 12.78
N ALA A 50 -12.97 26.16 13.66
CA ALA A 50 -12.51 24.97 14.38
C ALA A 50 -12.31 23.78 13.43
N GLU A 51 -13.13 23.70 12.38
CA GLU A 51 -13.13 22.67 11.37
C GLU A 51 -11.84 22.63 10.54
N ASN A 52 -11.07 23.73 10.49
CA ASN A 52 -9.78 23.77 9.80
C ASN A 52 -8.77 22.78 10.38
N ALA A 53 -8.86 22.41 11.66
CA ALA A 53 -7.95 21.43 12.26
C ALA A 53 -8.36 19.97 12.00
N VAL A 54 -9.36 19.72 11.16
CA VAL A 54 -9.85 18.38 10.80
C VAL A 54 -10.16 18.27 9.32
N ASP A 55 -9.62 19.16 8.49
CA ASP A 55 -9.87 19.17 7.04
C ASP A 55 -8.79 18.42 6.24
N GLY A 56 -7.77 17.89 6.93
CA GLY A 56 -6.64 17.17 6.36
C GLY A 56 -5.53 18.06 5.81
N ASN A 57 -5.64 19.38 5.93
CA ASN A 57 -4.62 20.33 5.51
C ASN A 57 -3.66 20.64 6.66
N THR A 58 -2.44 20.11 6.58
CA THR A 58 -1.42 20.31 7.63
C THR A 58 -0.64 21.62 7.50
N ASP A 59 -1.09 22.56 6.67
CA ASP A 59 -0.36 23.79 6.39
C ASP A 59 -0.40 24.76 7.59
N GLY A 60 0.76 25.02 8.17
CA GLY A 60 0.92 25.93 9.30
C GLY A 60 0.98 27.40 8.92
N ASN A 61 0.76 27.79 7.66
CA ASN A 61 0.75 29.19 7.24
C ASN A 61 -0.64 29.84 7.32
N TRP A 62 -0.77 30.90 8.11
CA TRP A 62 -2.05 31.60 8.33
C TRP A 62 -2.65 32.19 7.05
N SER A 63 -1.81 32.66 6.13
CA SER A 63 -2.26 33.25 4.87
C SER A 63 -2.96 32.24 3.95
N ASP A 64 -2.77 30.95 4.18
CA ASP A 64 -3.31 29.86 3.37
C ASP A 64 -4.66 29.33 3.90
N ASN A 65 -5.22 29.98 4.94
CA ASN A 65 -6.54 29.72 5.52
C ASN A 65 -6.73 28.32 6.15
N SER A 66 -5.65 27.61 6.44
CA SER A 66 -5.66 26.24 6.97
C SER A 66 -5.71 26.14 8.51
N ILE A 67 -5.78 27.26 9.23
CA ILE A 67 -5.47 27.30 10.67
C ILE A 67 -6.70 27.69 11.48
N THR A 68 -6.90 27.06 12.64
CA THR A 68 -7.89 27.47 13.66
C THR A 68 -7.39 28.67 14.47
N HIS A 69 -8.28 29.51 15.02
CA HIS A 69 -7.82 30.64 15.84
C HIS A 69 -8.85 31.10 16.88
N THR A 70 -8.51 30.93 18.15
CA THR A 70 -9.31 31.45 19.27
C THR A 70 -8.99 32.91 19.56
N ASN A 71 -9.77 33.57 20.42
CA ASN A 71 -9.38 34.84 21.05
C ASN A 71 -8.23 34.63 22.05
N ASN A 72 -7.65 35.74 22.52
CA ASN A 72 -6.68 35.74 23.61
C ASN A 72 -7.39 35.58 24.96
N GLU A 73 -7.47 34.35 25.44
CA GLU A 73 -8.22 34.02 26.64
C GLU A 73 -7.50 32.98 27.50
N GLN A 74 -7.83 32.97 28.79
CA GLN A 74 -7.28 32.00 29.72
C GLN A 74 -7.85 30.62 29.42
N GLY A 75 -6.98 29.66 29.13
CA GLY A 75 -7.40 28.28 28.90
C GLY A 75 -8.19 28.07 27.62
N ALA A 76 -7.87 28.82 26.56
CA ALA A 76 -8.45 28.63 25.23
C ALA A 76 -8.34 27.17 24.78
N TRP A 77 -9.39 26.64 24.16
CA TRP A 77 -9.47 25.21 23.82
C TRP A 77 -10.08 24.95 22.45
N TRP A 78 -9.71 23.80 21.89
CA TRP A 78 -10.26 23.21 20.68
C TRP A 78 -10.65 21.75 20.96
N GLN A 79 -11.76 21.28 20.40
CA GLN A 79 -12.32 19.95 20.65
C GLN A 79 -12.95 19.36 19.38
N VAL A 80 -12.80 18.05 19.18
CA VAL A 80 -13.48 17.28 18.13
C VAL A 80 -14.38 16.20 18.71
N ASP A 81 -15.57 16.01 18.11
CA ASP A 81 -16.44 14.86 18.32
C ASP A 81 -16.25 13.85 17.17
N LEU A 82 -15.71 12.68 17.49
CA LEU A 82 -15.46 11.60 16.52
C LEU A 82 -16.76 10.96 15.98
N GLY A 83 -17.91 11.27 16.60
CA GLY A 83 -19.25 10.81 16.24
C GLY A 83 -19.70 9.57 17.01
N SER A 84 -18.77 8.75 17.49
CA SER A 84 -19.01 7.62 18.39
C SER A 84 -17.76 7.33 19.23
N GLU A 85 -17.87 6.48 20.25
CA GLU A 85 -16.69 6.01 20.99
C GLU A 85 -15.77 5.21 20.05
N GLN A 86 -14.49 5.58 20.04
CA GLN A 86 -13.45 5.02 19.21
C GLN A 86 -12.28 4.54 20.07
N ASN A 87 -11.51 3.57 19.56
CA ASN A 87 -10.19 3.29 20.10
C ASN A 87 -9.18 4.25 19.45
N ILE A 88 -8.56 5.11 20.25
CA ILE A 88 -7.59 6.11 19.79
C ILE A 88 -6.19 5.63 20.14
N ASN A 89 -5.29 5.63 19.17
CA ASN A 89 -3.97 5.03 19.30
C ASN A 89 -2.86 6.08 19.25
N GLN A 90 -3.08 7.16 18.52
CA GLN A 90 -2.12 8.23 18.38
C GLN A 90 -2.86 9.54 18.10
N ILE A 91 -2.35 10.65 18.63
CA ILE A 91 -2.82 12.00 18.29
C ILE A 91 -1.63 12.74 17.68
N ILE A 92 -1.84 13.37 16.53
CA ILE A 92 -0.83 14.19 15.84
C ILE A 92 -1.34 15.62 15.80
N ILE A 93 -0.57 16.54 16.37
CA ILE A 93 -0.96 17.95 16.48
C ILE A 93 0.01 18.75 15.61
N TYR A 94 -0.49 19.36 14.54
CA TYR A 94 0.25 20.27 13.68
C TYR A 94 0.02 21.70 14.15
N ASN A 95 1.12 22.42 14.37
CA ASN A 95 1.14 23.78 14.86
C ASN A 95 1.19 24.77 13.68
N ARG A 96 0.88 26.03 13.98
CA ARG A 96 1.17 27.17 13.10
C ARG A 96 2.68 27.35 12.94
N THR A 97 3.14 27.65 11.72
CA THR A 97 4.57 27.68 11.33
C THR A 97 5.05 29.00 10.70
N ASP A 98 4.17 29.88 10.22
CA ASP A 98 4.53 31.18 9.60
C ASP A 98 5.08 32.19 10.63
N CYS A 99 4.33 32.41 11.70
CA CYS A 99 4.72 33.19 12.86
C CYS A 99 4.11 32.53 14.08
N CYS A 100 4.55 32.94 15.26
CA CYS A 100 3.71 32.76 16.44
C CYS A 100 3.51 31.29 16.88
N SER A 101 4.34 30.37 16.36
CA SER A 101 4.37 28.94 16.74
C SER A 101 4.54 28.73 18.25
N SER A 102 5.22 29.65 18.92
CA SER A 102 5.44 29.64 20.37
C SER A 102 4.16 29.76 21.21
N ARG A 103 3.01 30.12 20.61
CA ARG A 103 1.72 30.23 21.32
C ARG A 103 1.21 28.88 21.84
N LEU A 104 1.50 27.78 21.15
CA LEU A 104 1.17 26.41 21.58
C LEU A 104 2.27 25.81 22.46
N SER A 105 2.89 26.59 23.35
CA SER A 105 4.01 26.11 24.18
C SER A 105 3.62 25.53 25.53
N ASN A 106 2.36 25.70 25.96
CA ASN A 106 1.91 25.27 27.28
C ASN A 106 0.45 24.81 27.24
N TYR A 107 0.24 23.52 26.98
CA TYR A 107 -1.09 22.97 26.67
C TYR A 107 -1.29 21.56 27.22
N GLN A 108 -2.55 21.18 27.40
CA GLN A 108 -3.01 19.87 27.79
C GLN A 108 -3.72 19.19 26.64
N VAL A 109 -3.53 17.89 26.51
CA VAL A 109 -4.27 17.03 25.58
C VAL A 109 -5.06 16.00 26.38
N SER A 110 -6.36 15.95 26.14
CA SER A 110 -7.30 15.09 26.88
C SER A 110 -8.16 14.26 25.92
N ILE A 111 -8.52 13.06 26.36
CA ILE A 111 -9.44 12.14 25.67
C ILE A 111 -10.56 11.77 26.64
N SER A 112 -11.81 11.85 26.19
CA SER A 112 -12.98 11.48 27.00
C SER A 112 -14.05 10.75 26.20
N THR A 113 -14.84 9.91 26.87
CA THR A 113 -16.10 9.37 26.34
C THR A 113 -17.29 10.32 26.59
N LYS A 114 -17.10 11.36 27.40
CA LYS A 114 -18.10 12.37 27.75
C LYS A 114 -17.69 13.73 27.20
N GLU A 115 -18.66 14.48 26.69
CA GLU A 115 -18.43 15.78 26.06
C GLU A 115 -17.94 16.84 27.07
N ASP A 116 -18.31 16.70 28.34
CA ASP A 116 -17.91 17.61 29.42
C ASP A 116 -16.51 17.33 29.97
N PHE A 117 -15.85 16.24 29.55
CA PHE A 117 -14.55 15.79 30.06
C PHE A 117 -14.53 15.60 31.59
N SER A 118 -15.68 15.28 32.19
CA SER A 118 -15.80 14.91 33.61
C SER A 118 -15.00 13.67 33.98
N ILE A 119 -14.79 12.77 33.01
CA ILE A 119 -13.94 11.58 33.12
C ILE A 119 -13.02 11.52 31.90
N ASN A 120 -11.72 11.66 32.12
CA ASN A 120 -10.72 11.56 31.07
C ASN A 120 -10.12 10.15 31.04
N SER A 121 -10.17 9.49 29.89
CA SER A 121 -9.48 8.21 29.67
C SER A 121 -7.98 8.41 29.46
N TYR A 122 -7.58 9.63 29.10
CA TYR A 122 -6.20 10.10 28.99
C TYR A 122 -6.14 11.62 29.17
N GLN A 123 -5.07 12.08 29.81
CA GLN A 123 -4.75 13.49 29.99
C GLN A 123 -3.23 13.64 30.17
N GLN A 124 -2.62 14.58 29.45
CA GLN A 124 -1.20 14.90 29.60
C GLN A 124 -0.93 16.35 29.26
N ASP A 125 -0.04 16.98 30.04
CA ASP A 125 0.44 18.34 29.82
C ASP A 125 1.74 18.36 29.01
N PHE A 126 1.89 19.40 28.17
CA PHE A 126 3.02 19.65 27.29
C PHE A 126 3.49 21.09 27.47
N HIS A 127 4.81 21.27 27.62
CA HIS A 127 5.44 22.57 27.88
C HIS A 127 6.45 22.98 26.79
N THR A 128 6.22 22.55 25.55
CA THR A 128 7.05 22.90 24.40
C THR A 128 6.17 23.01 23.16
N ALA A 129 6.41 24.04 22.34
CA ALA A 129 5.67 24.26 21.11
C ALA A 129 6.02 23.18 20.07
N PRO A 130 5.03 22.55 19.41
CA PRO A 130 5.29 21.65 18.31
C PRO A 130 5.92 22.38 17.12
N ASP A 131 6.94 21.78 16.48
CA ASP A 131 7.62 22.36 15.31
C ASP A 131 7.99 21.25 14.29
N PRO A 132 7.26 21.11 13.17
CA PRO A 132 5.93 21.67 12.94
C PRO A 132 4.83 20.90 13.71
N LYS A 133 5.13 19.73 14.27
CA LYS A 133 4.12 18.85 14.86
C LYS A 133 4.59 18.08 16.09
N GLN A 134 3.62 17.67 16.90
CA GLN A 134 3.80 16.81 18.08
C GLN A 134 3.05 15.50 17.86
N ILE A 135 3.75 14.38 18.07
CA ILE A 135 3.15 13.05 17.99
C ILE A 135 3.00 12.49 19.39
N ILE A 136 1.76 12.24 19.80
CA ILE A 136 1.40 11.64 21.07
C ILE A 136 1.05 10.19 20.80
N LYS A 137 1.94 9.27 21.17
CA LYS A 137 1.67 7.83 21.10
C LYS A 137 0.96 7.40 22.39
N LEU A 138 -0.23 6.85 22.26
CA LEU A 138 -0.95 6.28 23.39
C LEU A 138 -0.43 4.84 23.65
N ASN A 139 -0.64 4.33 24.85
CA ASN A 139 -0.15 3.00 25.22
C ASN A 139 -0.76 1.89 24.34
N LYS A 140 -0.17 0.69 24.39
CA LYS A 140 -0.44 -0.45 23.46
C LYS A 140 -1.91 -0.86 23.29
N ARG A 141 -2.84 -0.48 24.18
CA ARG A 141 -4.27 -0.78 24.07
C ARG A 141 -5.09 0.32 23.38
N GLY A 142 -4.46 1.46 23.08
CA GLY A 142 -5.17 2.69 22.76
C GLY A 142 -5.93 3.24 23.98
N ARG A 143 -6.66 4.32 23.77
CA ARG A 143 -7.56 4.94 24.74
C ARG A 143 -8.94 5.06 24.12
N GLN A 144 -9.93 4.51 24.83
CA GLN A 144 -11.32 4.67 24.43
C GLN A 144 -11.72 6.13 24.61
N GLY A 145 -12.29 6.72 23.56
CA GLY A 145 -12.70 8.11 23.57
C GLY A 145 -13.61 8.44 22.39
N ARG A 146 -14.55 9.33 22.61
CA ARG A 146 -15.36 9.97 21.57
C ARG A 146 -14.90 11.40 21.32
N TYR A 147 -14.35 12.06 22.34
CA TYR A 147 -13.94 13.45 22.29
C TYR A 147 -12.44 13.58 22.55
N VAL A 148 -11.78 14.41 21.74
CA VAL A 148 -10.38 14.82 21.94
C VAL A 148 -10.33 16.33 22.09
N LYS A 149 -9.58 16.82 23.07
CA LYS A 149 -9.45 18.25 23.38
C LYS A 149 -8.00 18.66 23.55
N ILE A 150 -7.65 19.80 22.95
CA ILE A 150 -6.39 20.52 23.15
C ILE A 150 -6.72 21.83 23.84
N GLN A 151 -6.13 22.08 25.01
CA GLN A 151 -6.44 23.24 25.83
C GLN A 151 -5.16 23.90 26.34
N LEU A 152 -5.04 25.21 26.20
CA LEU A 152 -3.94 25.96 26.81
C LEU A 152 -4.04 25.92 28.33
N LEU A 153 -2.89 25.94 29.02
CA LEU A 153 -2.84 26.04 30.49
C LEU A 153 -2.72 27.49 30.97
N ASP A 154 -2.39 28.41 30.07
CA ASP A 154 -2.21 29.84 30.29
C ASP A 154 -3.16 30.69 29.44
N LYS A 155 -3.00 32.02 29.51
CA LYS A 155 -3.74 33.00 28.71
C LYS A 155 -2.98 33.30 27.42
N ASN A 156 -3.48 32.79 26.31
CA ASN A 156 -2.95 33.06 24.98
C ASN A 156 -4.01 32.80 23.89
N PHE A 157 -3.62 32.97 22.63
CA PHE A 157 -4.40 32.50 21.48
C PHE A 157 -4.03 31.04 21.18
N LEU A 158 -5.01 30.15 21.04
CA LEU A 158 -4.81 28.81 20.50
C LEU A 158 -4.95 28.85 18.98
N SER A 159 -3.96 28.26 18.29
CA SER A 159 -4.00 28.11 16.83
C SER A 159 -3.42 26.75 16.44
N LEU A 160 -4.16 26.00 15.64
CA LEU A 160 -3.81 24.64 15.21
C LEU A 160 -3.96 24.56 13.70
N ALA A 161 -2.97 23.97 13.03
CA ALA A 161 -3.07 23.71 11.60
C ALA A 161 -3.90 22.44 11.35
N GLU A 162 -3.63 21.37 12.09
CA GLU A 162 -4.34 20.09 11.95
C GLU A 162 -4.24 19.28 13.24
N VAL A 163 -5.28 18.52 13.58
CA VAL A 163 -5.28 17.54 14.67
C VAL A 163 -5.79 16.20 14.16
N GLN A 164 -4.85 15.30 13.89
CA GLN A 164 -5.15 13.95 13.42
C GLN A 164 -5.34 13.03 14.62
N VAL A 165 -6.50 12.39 14.71
CA VAL A 165 -6.83 11.43 15.78
C VAL A 165 -6.79 10.04 15.18
N MET A 166 -5.64 9.41 15.28
CA MET A 166 -5.39 8.12 14.66
C MET A 166 -6.05 7.01 15.47
N GLY A 167 -6.92 6.25 14.83
CA GLY A 167 -7.48 5.02 15.35
C GLY A 167 -7.71 3.97 14.26
N GLY A 168 -8.52 2.97 14.59
CA GLY A 168 -8.47 1.67 13.93
C GLY A 168 -7.52 0.76 14.68
N ASP A 169 -7.78 -0.55 14.63
CA ASP A 169 -6.95 -1.52 15.34
C ASP A 169 -5.48 -1.31 14.94
N LEU A 170 -4.71 -0.64 15.81
CA LEU A 170 -3.33 -1.04 15.98
C LEU A 170 -3.45 -2.51 16.25
N CYS A 171 -3.05 -3.31 15.26
CA CYS A 171 -2.71 -4.69 15.42
C CYS A 171 -2.03 -4.79 16.78
N SER A 172 -2.76 -5.27 17.78
CA SER A 172 -2.19 -5.65 19.07
C SER A 172 -0.97 -6.49 18.72
N GLU A 173 0.12 -6.37 19.49
CA GLU A 173 1.31 -7.22 19.29
C GLU A 173 0.99 -8.73 19.26
N THR A 174 -0.26 -9.15 19.55
CA THR A 174 -0.77 -10.50 19.22
C THR A 174 -0.93 -10.81 17.71
N ILE A 175 -0.91 -9.82 16.80
CA ILE A 175 -1.04 -10.01 15.33
C ILE A 175 0.34 -9.96 14.63
N GLU A 176 1.44 -9.65 15.33
CA GLU A 176 2.80 -9.94 14.82
C GLU A 176 3.09 -11.44 14.71
N ASN A 177 2.16 -12.29 15.15
CA ASN A 177 2.34 -13.73 15.19
C ASN A 177 2.20 -14.42 13.83
N TRP A 178 1.58 -13.81 12.81
CA TRP A 178 1.31 -14.46 11.52
C TRP A 178 1.57 -13.50 10.36
N ARG A 179 2.74 -13.63 9.73
CA ARG A 179 3.14 -12.83 8.57
C ARG A 179 3.05 -13.67 7.30
N PHE A 180 2.20 -13.25 6.38
CA PHE A 180 2.10 -13.82 5.02
C PHE A 180 3.24 -13.30 4.14
N PRO A 181 3.36 -13.75 2.87
CA PRO A 181 4.29 -13.13 1.95
C PRO A 181 4.03 -11.62 1.87
N GLU A 182 5.09 -10.83 1.69
CA GLU A 182 5.05 -9.36 1.83
C GLU A 182 4.06 -8.65 0.86
N VAL A 183 3.53 -9.36 -0.13
CA VAL A 183 2.51 -8.97 -1.13
C VAL A 183 1.69 -10.21 -1.44
N ASP A 184 0.40 -10.07 -1.29
CA ASP A 184 -0.63 -11.04 -1.67
C ASP A 184 -1.30 -10.63 -3.00
N TYR A 185 -2.24 -11.41 -3.52
CA TYR A 185 -2.86 -11.08 -4.81
C TYR A 185 -3.62 -9.76 -4.78
N SER A 186 -4.32 -9.48 -3.68
CA SER A 186 -5.11 -8.27 -3.57
C SER A 186 -4.24 -7.02 -3.52
N SER A 187 -3.21 -7.01 -2.67
CA SER A 187 -2.27 -5.89 -2.58
C SER A 187 -1.48 -5.70 -3.87
N ALA A 188 -1.07 -6.79 -4.56
CA ALA A 188 -0.39 -6.70 -5.85
C ALA A 188 -1.19 -5.88 -6.89
N GLY A 189 -2.49 -6.15 -6.99
CA GLY A 189 -3.36 -5.44 -7.91
C GLY A 189 -3.71 -4.01 -7.47
N ASN A 190 -3.90 -3.81 -6.16
CA ASN A 190 -4.59 -2.62 -5.65
C ASN A 190 -3.68 -1.56 -5.02
N ASP A 191 -2.44 -1.90 -4.64
CA ASP A 191 -1.56 -1.00 -3.88
C ASP A 191 -0.29 -0.58 -4.67
N PHE A 192 0.02 -1.24 -5.79
CA PHE A 192 1.23 -0.97 -6.60
C PHE A 192 0.94 -0.29 -7.95
N GLY A 193 -0.29 0.16 -8.19
CA GLY A 193 -0.70 0.75 -9.47
C GLY A 193 -0.73 -0.27 -10.62
N GLY A 194 -0.96 -1.54 -10.30
CA GLY A 194 -1.07 -2.65 -11.24
C GLY A 194 -0.25 -3.87 -10.81
N ILE A 195 -0.77 -5.07 -11.09
CA ILE A 195 -0.18 -6.34 -10.65
C ILE A 195 1.27 -6.54 -11.11
N SER A 196 1.63 -5.96 -12.25
CA SER A 196 2.97 -6.09 -12.80
C SER A 196 4.01 -5.26 -12.04
N ASN A 197 3.62 -4.10 -11.52
CA ASN A 197 4.45 -3.20 -10.72
C ASN A 197 4.76 -3.74 -9.32
N ALA A 198 4.07 -4.78 -8.88
CA ALA A 198 4.36 -5.41 -7.61
C ALA A 198 5.80 -5.97 -7.61
N PRO A 199 6.58 -5.76 -6.53
CA PRO A 199 7.98 -6.17 -6.45
C PRO A 199 8.19 -7.70 -6.53
N PHE A 200 7.15 -8.48 -6.30
CA PHE A 200 7.14 -9.92 -6.44
C PHE A 200 5.72 -10.44 -6.76
N ARG A 201 5.64 -11.69 -7.22
CA ARG A 201 4.43 -12.27 -7.79
C ARG A 201 3.66 -13.04 -6.72
N PRO A 202 2.34 -12.82 -6.59
CA PRO A 202 1.49 -13.64 -5.73
C PRO A 202 1.58 -15.12 -6.14
N ASN A 203 1.60 -16.01 -5.16
CA ASN A 203 1.57 -17.45 -5.42
C ASN A 203 0.21 -17.86 -6.00
N LYS A 204 0.21 -18.79 -6.96
CA LYS A 204 -1.01 -19.24 -7.65
C LYS A 204 -1.92 -20.16 -6.85
N GLY A 205 -1.46 -20.77 -5.77
CA GLY A 205 -2.31 -21.75 -5.09
C GLY A 205 -1.74 -22.39 -3.84
N ALA A 206 -0.76 -21.76 -3.22
CA ALA A 206 -0.29 -22.11 -1.90
C ALA A 206 -0.21 -20.86 -1.04
N PHE A 207 -0.44 -21.04 0.25
CA PHE A 207 -0.13 -20.05 1.27
C PHE A 207 1.11 -20.48 2.03
N ALA A 208 1.84 -19.50 2.53
CA ALA A 208 2.93 -19.69 3.48
C ALA A 208 2.81 -18.61 4.55
N VAL A 209 2.90 -19.01 5.81
CA VAL A 209 2.83 -18.09 6.94
C VAL A 209 4.06 -18.26 7.82
N LEU A 210 4.67 -17.12 8.13
CA LEU A 210 5.71 -16.95 9.12
C LEU A 210 5.06 -16.73 10.49
N LYS A 211 5.32 -17.65 11.41
CA LYS A 211 4.86 -17.59 12.78
C LYS A 211 5.71 -16.64 13.63
N ALA A 212 5.22 -16.29 14.82
CA ALA A 212 5.88 -15.41 15.80
C ALA A 212 7.29 -15.89 16.17
N ASP A 213 7.46 -17.20 16.28
CA ASP A 213 8.71 -17.88 16.64
C ASP A 213 9.72 -17.94 15.48
N GLY A 214 9.37 -17.38 14.32
CA GLY A 214 10.19 -17.39 13.13
C GLY A 214 10.14 -18.70 12.34
N SER A 215 9.24 -19.63 12.66
CA SER A 215 8.99 -20.85 11.87
C SER A 215 8.00 -20.59 10.73
N ILE A 216 7.98 -21.46 9.72
CA ILE A 216 7.10 -21.32 8.56
C ILE A 216 6.18 -22.53 8.43
N THR A 217 4.90 -22.26 8.20
CA THR A 217 3.92 -23.27 7.80
C THR A 217 3.35 -22.94 6.42
N ALA A 218 3.22 -23.93 5.56
CA ALA A 218 2.65 -23.77 4.22
C ALA A 218 1.56 -24.81 3.96
N TRP A 219 0.55 -24.44 3.18
CA TRP A 219 -0.54 -25.33 2.77
C TRP A 219 -1.07 -24.93 1.38
N GLY A 220 -1.96 -25.76 0.85
CA GLY A 220 -2.50 -25.63 -0.51
C GLY A 220 -1.81 -26.59 -1.48
N ARG A 221 -1.68 -26.19 -2.74
CA ARG A 221 -1.21 -27.08 -3.81
C ARG A 221 0.26 -27.51 -3.56
N PRO A 222 0.56 -28.81 -3.41
CA PRO A 222 1.90 -29.25 -3.01
C PRO A 222 3.03 -28.83 -3.95
N ASN A 223 2.81 -28.92 -5.27
CA ASN A 223 3.82 -28.62 -6.28
C ASN A 223 4.03 -27.12 -6.55
N VAL A 224 3.40 -26.22 -5.78
CA VAL A 224 3.63 -24.77 -5.86
C VAL A 224 4.08 -24.17 -4.52
N GLY A 225 4.60 -25.02 -3.62
CA GLY A 225 5.08 -24.61 -2.31
C GLY A 225 4.10 -24.82 -1.15
N GLY A 226 2.94 -25.47 -1.40
CA GLY A 226 1.98 -25.83 -0.34
C GLY A 226 2.46 -26.97 0.58
N ARG A 227 3.64 -27.53 0.33
CA ARG A 227 4.39 -28.44 1.21
C ARG A 227 5.88 -28.14 1.07
N GLY A 228 6.66 -28.58 2.05
CA GLY A 228 8.12 -28.50 2.00
C GLY A 228 8.68 -27.18 2.51
N ALA A 229 7.89 -26.44 3.28
CA ALA A 229 8.39 -25.30 4.05
C ALA A 229 9.58 -25.74 4.95
N PRO A 230 10.55 -24.84 5.19
CA PRO A 230 11.69 -25.14 6.06
C PRO A 230 11.24 -25.51 7.47
N THR A 231 11.99 -26.41 8.11
CA THR A 231 11.71 -26.90 9.46
C THR A 231 12.49 -26.16 10.55
N ASP A 232 13.50 -25.38 10.17
CA ASP A 232 14.22 -24.49 11.05
C ASP A 232 13.52 -23.14 11.21
N GLY A 233 13.92 -22.38 12.23
CA GLY A 233 13.33 -21.07 12.55
C GLY A 233 14.24 -19.87 12.20
N GLY A 234 13.84 -18.70 12.70
CA GLY A 234 14.58 -17.44 12.56
C GLY A 234 14.34 -16.69 11.25
N TYR A 235 13.27 -17.04 10.53
CA TYR A 235 12.83 -16.28 9.36
C TYR A 235 12.16 -14.99 9.77
N ALA A 236 12.29 -13.97 8.93
CA ALA A 236 11.74 -12.63 9.15
C ALA A 236 10.77 -12.21 8.04
N LYS A 237 10.93 -12.72 6.82
CA LYS A 237 10.11 -12.38 5.65
C LYS A 237 9.89 -13.56 4.73
N ILE A 238 8.74 -13.58 4.07
CA ILE A 238 8.41 -14.55 3.01
C ILE A 238 8.14 -13.77 1.71
N TYR A 239 8.62 -14.34 0.61
CA TYR A 239 8.44 -13.88 -0.75
C TYR A 239 7.94 -15.03 -1.61
N SER A 240 7.32 -14.74 -2.74
CA SER A 240 6.81 -15.76 -3.65
C SER A 240 7.08 -15.42 -5.10
N THR A 241 7.23 -16.47 -5.92
CA THR A 241 6.94 -16.42 -7.35
C THR A 241 5.53 -16.99 -7.56
N ALA A 242 5.11 -17.14 -8.82
CA ALA A 242 3.85 -17.80 -9.13
C ALA A 242 3.78 -19.25 -8.56
N LYS A 243 4.91 -19.94 -8.36
CA LYS A 243 4.93 -21.37 -7.98
C LYS A 243 5.97 -21.78 -6.92
N ALA A 244 6.63 -20.83 -6.29
CA ALA A 244 7.62 -21.11 -5.25
C ALA A 244 7.60 -20.02 -4.18
N PHE A 245 8.26 -20.30 -3.06
CA PHE A 245 8.51 -19.35 -2.00
C PHE A 245 10.00 -19.23 -1.71
N ALA A 246 10.38 -18.07 -1.20
CA ALA A 246 11.69 -17.81 -0.61
C ALA A 246 11.50 -17.10 0.72
N ALA A 247 12.22 -17.52 1.75
CA ALA A 247 12.19 -16.91 3.07
C ALA A 247 13.57 -16.34 3.42
N LEU A 248 13.56 -15.14 4.00
CA LEU A 248 14.75 -14.39 4.39
C LEU A 248 14.86 -14.36 5.92
N LYS A 249 16.04 -14.69 6.45
CA LYS A 249 16.36 -14.59 7.87
C LYS A 249 16.89 -13.21 8.24
N ALA A 250 16.92 -12.90 9.54
CA ALA A 250 17.46 -11.63 10.05
C ALA A 250 18.96 -11.44 9.73
N ASP A 251 19.73 -12.53 9.62
CA ASP A 251 21.14 -12.48 9.19
C ASP A 251 21.31 -12.34 7.67
N GLY A 252 20.20 -12.28 6.94
CA GLY A 252 20.14 -12.15 5.50
C GLY A 252 20.42 -13.44 4.74
N SER A 253 20.35 -14.63 5.36
CA SER A 253 20.36 -15.91 4.63
C SER A 253 18.99 -16.27 4.05
N ILE A 254 18.98 -17.04 2.95
CA ILE A 254 17.76 -17.35 2.17
C ILE A 254 17.54 -18.86 2.10
N THR A 255 16.29 -19.27 2.28
CA THR A 255 15.82 -20.63 1.98
C THR A 255 14.66 -20.56 1.01
N ALA A 256 14.63 -21.45 0.01
CA ALA A 256 13.54 -21.53 -0.95
C ALA A 256 12.92 -22.93 -0.99
N TRP A 257 11.64 -23.00 -1.36
CA TRP A 257 10.90 -24.26 -1.54
C TRP A 257 9.77 -24.08 -2.56
N GLY A 258 9.24 -25.19 -3.07
CA GLY A 258 8.18 -25.22 -4.08
C GLY A 258 8.69 -25.76 -5.43
N GLU A 259 8.14 -25.28 -6.54
CA GLU A 259 8.49 -25.75 -7.88
C GLU A 259 9.96 -25.41 -8.21
N PRO A 260 10.86 -26.39 -8.44
CA PRO A 260 12.29 -26.14 -8.64
C PRO A 260 12.58 -25.18 -9.79
N THR A 261 11.84 -25.33 -10.89
CA THR A 261 11.99 -24.47 -12.08
C THR A 261 11.52 -23.04 -11.86
N HIS A 262 10.75 -22.76 -10.82
CA HIS A 262 10.22 -21.43 -10.50
C HIS A 262 10.91 -20.79 -9.28
N GLY A 263 12.13 -21.24 -8.97
CA GLY A 263 12.92 -20.71 -7.86
C GLY A 263 12.71 -21.45 -6.53
N GLY A 264 12.02 -22.60 -6.54
CA GLY A 264 11.84 -23.44 -5.35
C GLY A 264 13.12 -24.14 -4.88
N GLU A 265 14.18 -24.12 -5.69
CA GLU A 265 15.50 -24.64 -5.35
C GLU A 265 16.59 -23.68 -5.86
N GLY A 266 17.83 -23.86 -5.39
CA GLY A 266 18.99 -23.09 -5.88
C GLY A 266 19.12 -21.68 -5.30
N ALA A 267 18.48 -21.41 -4.16
CA ALA A 267 18.67 -20.16 -3.42
C ALA A 267 20.17 -19.93 -3.14
N PRO A 268 20.65 -18.67 -3.26
CA PRO A 268 22.07 -18.38 -3.16
C PRO A 268 22.60 -18.61 -1.74
N LYS A 269 23.79 -19.20 -1.64
CA LYS A 269 24.50 -19.32 -0.37
C LYS A 269 25.08 -17.97 0.06
N GLY A 270 24.99 -17.66 1.34
CA GLY A 270 25.58 -16.46 1.93
C GLY A 270 24.64 -15.75 2.91
N LYS A 271 25.03 -14.54 3.29
CA LYS A 271 24.34 -13.66 4.23
C LYS A 271 24.22 -12.25 3.64
N SER A 272 23.60 -11.35 4.40
CA SER A 272 23.49 -9.91 4.07
C SER A 272 22.60 -9.60 2.87
N TYR A 273 21.73 -10.53 2.45
CA TYR A 273 20.61 -10.20 1.59
C TYR A 273 19.58 -9.39 2.38
N THR A 274 19.03 -8.35 1.78
CA THR A 274 18.10 -7.41 2.44
C THR A 274 16.71 -7.43 1.84
N LYS A 275 16.60 -7.78 0.54
CA LYS A 275 15.33 -7.79 -0.19
C LYS A 275 15.37 -8.84 -1.29
N ILE A 276 14.22 -9.46 -1.55
CA ILE A 276 14.01 -10.40 -2.65
C ILE A 276 12.89 -9.85 -3.53
N PHE A 277 13.07 -10.01 -4.83
CA PHE A 277 12.13 -9.63 -5.88
C PHE A 277 11.85 -10.84 -6.76
N SER A 278 10.75 -10.83 -7.50
CA SER A 278 10.45 -11.96 -8.39
C SER A 278 9.77 -11.57 -9.68
N THR A 279 10.11 -12.30 -10.73
CA THR A 279 9.28 -12.45 -11.92
C THR A 279 8.25 -13.57 -11.70
N TYR A 280 7.63 -14.05 -12.78
CA TYR A 280 6.73 -15.21 -12.74
C TYR A 280 7.43 -16.49 -12.25
N GLY A 281 8.72 -16.68 -12.57
CA GLY A 281 9.45 -17.94 -12.34
C GLY A 281 10.88 -17.81 -11.82
N ALA A 282 11.36 -16.59 -11.55
CA ALA A 282 12.70 -16.38 -11.01
C ALA A 282 12.68 -15.38 -9.86
N PHE A 283 13.67 -15.49 -8.98
CA PHE A 283 13.92 -14.55 -7.90
C PHE A 283 15.23 -13.79 -8.14
N ALA A 284 15.28 -12.54 -7.69
CA ALA A 284 16.49 -11.74 -7.58
C ALA A 284 16.63 -11.23 -6.14
N ALA A 285 17.75 -11.52 -5.49
CA ALA A 285 18.07 -11.05 -4.13
C ALA A 285 19.11 -9.94 -4.16
N LEU A 286 18.80 -8.84 -3.50
CA LEU A 286 19.66 -7.67 -3.32
C LEU A 286 20.39 -7.74 -1.99
N LYS A 287 21.69 -7.43 -1.99
CA LYS A 287 22.51 -7.33 -0.78
C LYS A 287 22.64 -5.90 -0.27
N VAL A 288 23.12 -5.76 0.97
CA VAL A 288 23.49 -4.47 1.59
C VAL A 288 24.46 -3.64 0.72
N ASP A 289 25.41 -4.30 0.06
CA ASP A 289 26.39 -3.65 -0.82
C ASP A 289 25.84 -3.31 -2.21
N GLY A 290 24.58 -3.63 -2.47
CA GLY A 290 23.92 -3.42 -3.75
C GLY A 290 24.29 -4.43 -4.83
N THR A 291 24.92 -5.57 -4.49
CA THR A 291 25.11 -6.68 -5.44
C THR A 291 23.85 -7.55 -5.53
N ILE A 292 23.66 -8.20 -6.70
CA ILE A 292 22.45 -8.98 -7.01
C ILE A 292 22.82 -10.45 -7.26
N LYS A 293 21.99 -11.37 -6.75
CA LYS A 293 22.03 -12.80 -7.11
C LYS A 293 20.65 -13.26 -7.58
N VAL A 294 20.63 -14.08 -8.63
CA VAL A 294 19.39 -14.53 -9.28
C VAL A 294 19.34 -16.06 -9.26
N TRP A 295 18.15 -16.63 -9.06
CA TRP A 295 17.89 -18.07 -9.16
C TRP A 295 16.46 -18.35 -9.64
N GLY A 296 16.18 -19.60 -9.99
CA GLY A 296 14.96 -19.98 -10.72
C GLY A 296 15.13 -19.82 -12.24
N LYS A 297 14.11 -20.23 -13.02
CA LYS A 297 14.17 -20.26 -14.48
C LYS A 297 13.24 -19.19 -15.07
N SER A 298 13.83 -18.11 -15.58
CA SER A 298 13.16 -17.23 -16.55
C SER A 298 13.48 -17.72 -17.95
N ASN A 299 12.85 -18.83 -18.36
CA ASN A 299 12.94 -19.39 -19.72
C ASN A 299 14.39 -19.83 -20.10
N GLN A 300 14.56 -20.61 -21.17
CA GLN A 300 15.85 -21.17 -21.60
C GLN A 300 16.77 -20.04 -22.09
N GLU A 301 18.06 -20.08 -21.72
CA GLU A 301 19.13 -19.15 -22.12
C GLU A 301 18.79 -17.67 -21.89
N TYR A 302 19.33 -17.09 -20.80
CA TYR A 302 19.37 -15.64 -20.67
C TYR A 302 20.03 -15.06 -21.92
N GLU A 303 19.28 -14.35 -22.79
CA GLU A 303 19.91 -13.55 -23.84
C GLU A 303 20.83 -12.49 -23.21
N ASN A 304 20.46 -11.98 -22.02
CA ASN A 304 21.26 -11.06 -21.21
C ASN A 304 21.45 -11.56 -19.78
N ALA A 305 22.70 -11.69 -19.34
CA ALA A 305 23.08 -12.14 -18.01
C ALA A 305 22.78 -11.08 -16.91
N PRO A 306 22.52 -11.51 -15.65
CA PRO A 306 22.35 -10.58 -14.54
C PRO A 306 23.62 -9.75 -14.26
N PRO A 307 23.49 -8.54 -13.70
CA PRO A 307 24.64 -7.68 -13.41
C PRO A 307 25.58 -8.31 -12.39
N THR A 308 26.88 -8.04 -12.55
CA THR A 308 27.95 -8.55 -11.67
C THR A 308 28.58 -7.47 -10.79
N ASP A 309 28.25 -6.20 -11.06
CA ASP A 309 28.67 -5.03 -10.32
C ASP A 309 27.72 -4.73 -9.14
N SER A 310 27.99 -3.64 -8.43
CA SER A 310 27.35 -3.27 -7.16
C SER A 310 26.72 -1.88 -7.20
N GLY A 311 26.11 -1.46 -6.09
CA GLY A 311 25.51 -0.13 -5.94
C GLY A 311 24.06 -0.03 -6.43
N TYR A 312 23.39 -1.15 -6.69
CA TYR A 312 21.96 -1.18 -6.94
C TYR A 312 21.18 -0.95 -5.64
N THR A 313 20.07 -0.22 -5.72
CA THR A 313 19.23 0.15 -4.58
C THR A 313 17.83 -0.44 -4.66
N ASP A 314 17.35 -0.77 -5.86
CA ASP A 314 16.03 -1.39 -6.06
C ASP A 314 15.98 -2.22 -7.34
N ILE A 315 14.99 -3.11 -7.43
CA ILE A 315 14.73 -3.95 -8.61
C ILE A 315 13.24 -3.93 -8.92
N SER A 316 12.89 -3.75 -10.18
CA SER A 316 11.53 -3.94 -10.69
C SER A 316 11.48 -5.17 -11.58
N SER A 317 10.33 -5.83 -11.63
CA SER A 317 10.14 -7.09 -12.37
C SER A 317 8.99 -6.96 -13.36
N SER A 318 9.23 -7.35 -14.61
CA SER A 318 8.16 -7.66 -15.55
C SER A 318 7.75 -9.13 -15.38
N ASN A 319 7.05 -9.73 -16.34
CA ASN A 319 6.66 -11.13 -16.20
C ASN A 319 7.84 -12.11 -16.27
N PHE A 320 8.87 -11.81 -17.09
CA PHE A 320 10.04 -12.67 -17.27
C PHE A 320 11.39 -11.92 -17.32
N ALA A 321 11.42 -10.63 -17.01
CA ALA A 321 12.65 -9.85 -16.94
C ALA A 321 12.73 -9.00 -15.66
N PHE A 322 13.94 -8.54 -15.36
CA PHE A 322 14.23 -7.64 -14.24
C PHE A 322 14.92 -6.37 -14.75
N ALA A 323 14.75 -5.29 -13.99
CA ALA A 323 15.47 -4.04 -14.16
C ALA A 323 15.89 -3.49 -12.80
N ALA A 324 17.19 -3.25 -12.60
CA ALA A 324 17.75 -2.74 -11.36
C ALA A 324 18.17 -1.27 -11.50
N LEU A 325 17.86 -0.49 -10.46
CA LEU A 325 18.14 0.94 -10.36
C LEU A 325 19.31 1.19 -9.40
N LYS A 326 20.23 2.07 -9.77
CA LYS A 326 21.29 2.59 -8.89
C LYS A 326 20.93 3.94 -8.31
N ALA A 327 21.62 4.35 -7.24
CA ALA A 327 21.40 5.64 -6.57
C ALA A 327 21.63 6.88 -7.47
N ASN A 328 22.52 6.78 -8.47
CA ASN A 328 22.73 7.82 -9.48
C ASN A 328 21.65 7.83 -10.58
N GLY A 329 20.67 6.91 -10.49
CA GLY A 329 19.58 6.78 -11.43
C GLY A 329 19.92 6.06 -12.74
N THR A 330 21.03 5.32 -12.85
CA THR A 330 21.27 4.44 -14.02
C THR A 330 20.55 3.10 -13.87
N ILE A 331 20.17 2.49 -14.99
CA ILE A 331 19.39 1.25 -15.02
C ILE A 331 20.16 0.12 -15.71
N THR A 332 20.03 -1.10 -15.19
CA THR A 332 20.47 -2.33 -15.88
C THR A 332 19.33 -3.32 -15.94
N ALA A 333 19.01 -3.83 -17.12
CA ALA A 333 17.97 -4.84 -17.32
C ALA A 333 18.56 -6.16 -17.82
N TRP A 334 17.94 -7.28 -17.43
CA TRP A 334 18.33 -8.63 -17.83
C TRP A 334 17.12 -9.58 -17.85
N GLY A 335 17.27 -10.74 -18.47
CA GLY A 335 16.19 -11.71 -18.68
C GLY A 335 15.66 -11.71 -20.11
N ASP A 336 14.39 -12.09 -20.27
CA ASP A 336 13.70 -12.22 -21.56
C ASP A 336 13.55 -10.85 -22.26
N THR A 337 14.09 -10.71 -23.47
CA THR A 337 14.13 -9.43 -24.21
C THR A 337 12.76 -8.93 -24.63
N ASP A 338 11.83 -9.84 -24.96
CA ASP A 338 10.41 -9.55 -25.21
C ASP A 338 9.66 -9.10 -23.95
N SER A 339 10.24 -9.30 -22.77
CA SER A 339 9.73 -8.81 -21.49
C SER A 339 10.50 -7.61 -20.95
N GLY A 340 11.39 -7.00 -21.75
CA GLY A 340 12.21 -5.85 -21.35
C GLY A 340 13.55 -6.21 -20.70
N GLY A 341 14.01 -7.45 -20.85
CA GLY A 341 15.29 -7.95 -20.33
C GLY A 341 16.53 -7.47 -21.10
N GLY A 342 16.39 -6.43 -21.92
CA GLY A 342 17.47 -5.76 -22.63
C GLY A 342 17.05 -4.36 -23.05
N HIS A 343 17.98 -3.60 -23.62
CA HIS A 343 17.73 -2.25 -24.14
C HIS A 343 17.19 -1.24 -23.11
N ALA A 344 17.58 -1.38 -21.84
CA ALA A 344 17.32 -0.35 -20.85
C ALA A 344 17.98 0.98 -21.26
N PRO A 345 17.42 2.14 -20.86
CA PRO A 345 18.03 3.43 -21.15
C PRO A 345 19.47 3.54 -20.62
N THR A 346 20.35 4.15 -21.42
CA THR A 346 21.79 4.29 -21.11
C THR A 346 22.13 5.56 -20.34
N ASP A 347 21.18 6.49 -20.21
CA ASP A 347 21.31 7.72 -19.45
C ASP A 347 20.98 7.52 -17.95
N SER A 348 20.96 8.61 -17.18
CA SER A 348 20.83 8.59 -15.72
C SER A 348 19.75 9.55 -15.22
N GLY A 349 19.56 9.63 -13.90
CA GLY A 349 18.56 10.50 -13.27
C GLY A 349 17.16 9.91 -13.15
N TYR A 350 17.00 8.61 -13.38
CA TYR A 350 15.77 7.89 -13.07
C TYR A 350 15.62 7.69 -11.55
N THR A 351 14.41 7.83 -11.05
CA THR A 351 14.09 7.70 -9.62
C THR A 351 13.23 6.48 -9.32
N LYS A 352 12.50 5.95 -10.32
CA LYS A 352 11.62 4.80 -10.16
C LYS A 352 11.40 4.06 -11.47
N ILE A 353 11.26 2.74 -11.38
CA ILE A 353 10.96 1.85 -12.52
C ILE A 353 9.59 1.20 -12.28
N TYR A 354 8.74 1.28 -13.29
CA TYR A 354 7.44 0.64 -13.39
C TYR A 354 7.49 -0.43 -14.48
N SER A 355 6.60 -1.41 -14.40
CA SER A 355 6.58 -2.57 -15.30
C SER A 355 5.16 -2.98 -15.66
N ASN A 356 5.02 -3.55 -16.86
CA ASN A 356 3.90 -4.39 -17.21
C ASN A 356 4.40 -5.82 -17.50
N VAL A 357 3.60 -6.66 -18.17
CA VAL A 357 4.03 -8.04 -18.49
C VAL A 357 5.22 -8.06 -19.45
N PHE A 358 5.29 -7.08 -20.35
CA PHE A 358 6.10 -7.09 -21.57
C PHE A 358 7.22 -6.04 -21.61
N GLY A 359 7.30 -5.15 -20.62
CA GLY A 359 8.29 -4.09 -20.62
C GLY A 359 8.23 -3.20 -19.38
N PHE A 360 8.96 -2.10 -19.46
CA PHE A 360 9.18 -1.18 -18.35
C PHE A 360 9.04 0.29 -18.78
N ALA A 361 8.76 1.12 -17.79
CA ALA A 361 8.77 2.58 -17.89
C ALA A 361 9.51 3.16 -16.68
N ALA A 362 10.52 4.00 -16.92
CA ALA A 362 11.29 4.66 -15.87
C ALA A 362 10.96 6.15 -15.80
N LEU A 363 10.72 6.64 -14.58
CA LEU A 363 10.38 8.02 -14.28
C LEU A 363 11.61 8.77 -13.78
N ARG A 364 11.83 10.00 -14.28
CA ARG A 364 12.86 10.93 -13.79
C ARG A 364 12.29 11.91 -12.77
N ILE A 365 13.18 12.61 -12.06
CA ILE A 365 12.78 13.63 -11.07
C ILE A 365 11.96 14.79 -11.66
N ASN A 366 12.21 15.15 -12.93
CA ASN A 366 11.44 16.18 -13.64
C ASN A 366 10.10 15.64 -14.20
N GLY A 367 9.78 14.37 -13.95
CA GLY A 367 8.59 13.72 -14.42
C GLY A 367 8.62 13.29 -15.89
N SER A 368 9.76 13.33 -16.58
CA SER A 368 9.88 12.70 -17.92
C SER A 368 9.99 11.18 -17.82
N ILE A 369 9.57 10.48 -18.87
CA ILE A 369 9.48 9.02 -18.91
C ILE A 369 10.37 8.46 -20.02
N ALA A 370 11.02 7.32 -19.76
CA ALA A 370 11.63 6.48 -20.78
C ALA A 370 11.05 5.07 -20.71
N THR A 371 10.80 4.42 -21.85
CA THR A 371 10.23 3.08 -21.93
C THR A 371 11.11 2.12 -22.70
N TRP A 372 11.06 0.84 -22.37
CA TRP A 372 11.73 -0.22 -23.12
C TRP A 372 11.00 -1.57 -22.97
N GLY A 373 11.37 -2.54 -23.81
CA GLY A 373 10.69 -3.83 -23.95
C GLY A 373 9.86 -3.92 -25.23
N ASN A 374 8.90 -4.84 -25.26
CA ASN A 374 8.15 -5.15 -26.48
C ASN A 374 7.31 -3.96 -26.97
N LEU A 375 7.30 -3.73 -28.29
CA LEU A 375 6.54 -2.65 -28.93
C LEU A 375 5.04 -2.71 -28.64
N GLY A 376 4.43 -3.89 -28.72
CA GLY A 376 3.01 -4.09 -28.43
C GLY A 376 2.65 -4.01 -26.94
N GLY A 377 3.67 -4.11 -26.08
CA GLY A 377 3.58 -4.14 -24.63
C GLY A 377 3.87 -2.81 -23.94
N GLY A 378 3.54 -1.67 -24.54
CA GLY A 378 3.72 -0.37 -23.89
C GLY A 378 4.97 0.39 -24.28
N ASN A 379 5.78 -0.09 -25.22
CA ASN A 379 6.90 0.68 -25.78
C ASN A 379 6.49 1.49 -27.05
N LYS A 380 5.32 1.20 -27.62
CA LYS A 380 4.75 2.00 -28.73
C LYS A 380 4.00 3.22 -28.19
N SER A 381 4.25 4.37 -28.82
CA SER A 381 3.57 5.64 -28.55
C SER A 381 3.72 6.17 -27.12
N ALA A 382 4.83 5.83 -26.46
CA ALA A 382 5.18 6.41 -25.15
C ALA A 382 5.34 7.94 -25.24
N PRO A 383 5.08 8.68 -24.14
CA PRO A 383 5.31 10.12 -24.09
C PRO A 383 6.74 10.47 -24.50
N SER A 384 6.90 11.57 -25.26
CA SER A 384 8.24 12.04 -25.65
C SER A 384 9.05 12.45 -24.41
N GLY A 385 10.38 12.38 -24.48
CA GLY A 385 11.25 12.79 -23.36
C GLY A 385 11.11 14.27 -22.97
N HIS A 386 10.45 15.10 -23.79
CA HIS A 386 10.14 16.50 -23.49
C HIS A 386 8.83 16.68 -22.71
N ASP A 387 7.97 15.66 -22.69
CA ASP A 387 6.77 15.68 -21.87
C ASP A 387 7.14 15.36 -20.41
N THR A 388 6.81 16.28 -19.52
CA THR A 388 7.30 16.33 -18.13
C THR A 388 6.15 16.54 -17.15
N GLY A 389 6.45 16.45 -15.85
CA GLY A 389 5.49 16.67 -14.77
C GLY A 389 4.66 15.45 -14.37
N TYR A 390 4.94 14.27 -14.93
CA TYR A 390 4.34 13.02 -14.44
C TYR A 390 4.90 12.69 -13.05
N ILE A 391 4.02 12.24 -12.15
CA ILE A 391 4.37 11.92 -10.76
C ILE A 391 4.23 10.42 -10.47
N ARG A 392 3.45 9.68 -11.26
CA ARG A 392 3.21 8.25 -11.08
C ARG A 392 2.79 7.56 -12.37
N ILE A 393 3.18 6.30 -12.51
CA ILE A 393 2.81 5.43 -13.63
C ILE A 393 2.05 4.20 -13.09
N TYR A 394 1.09 3.75 -13.87
CA TYR A 394 0.21 2.62 -13.63
C TYR A 394 0.24 1.70 -14.84
N SER A 395 -0.08 0.42 -14.65
CA SER A 395 0.02 -0.58 -15.71
C SER A 395 -1.18 -1.52 -15.75
N THR A 396 -1.67 -1.82 -16.95
CA THR A 396 -2.38 -3.08 -17.22
C THR A 396 -1.36 -4.15 -17.57
N THR A 397 -1.78 -5.29 -18.14
CA THR A 397 -0.81 -6.29 -18.64
C THR A 397 0.07 -5.78 -19.77
N SER A 398 -0.43 -4.85 -20.60
CA SER A 398 0.22 -4.45 -21.88
C SER A 398 0.16 -2.95 -22.18
N SER A 399 -0.33 -2.14 -21.24
CA SER A 399 -0.42 -0.69 -21.39
C SER A 399 0.03 0.01 -20.13
N PHE A 400 0.37 1.28 -20.28
CA PHE A 400 0.69 2.17 -19.17
C PHE A 400 -0.25 3.38 -19.18
N ALA A 401 -0.44 3.95 -18.00
CA ALA A 401 -1.06 5.25 -17.81
C ALA A 401 -0.21 6.05 -16.81
N ALA A 402 0.10 7.31 -17.12
CA ALA A 402 0.83 8.21 -16.23
C ALA A 402 -0.04 9.41 -15.87
N ILE A 403 0.06 9.84 -14.62
CA ILE A 403 -0.69 10.97 -14.07
C ILE A 403 0.27 12.11 -13.70
N LYS A 404 -0.14 13.35 -13.95
CA LYS A 404 0.57 14.57 -13.55
C LYS A 404 0.00 15.13 -12.24
N ALA A 405 0.70 16.12 -11.66
CA ALA A 405 0.28 16.74 -10.41
C ALA A 405 -1.09 17.46 -10.48
N ASP A 406 -1.49 17.93 -11.66
CA ASP A 406 -2.81 18.52 -11.91
C ASP A 406 -3.92 17.47 -12.13
N GLY A 407 -3.55 16.18 -12.10
CA GLY A 407 -4.45 15.06 -12.32
C GLY A 407 -4.74 14.76 -13.80
N SER A 408 -4.05 15.38 -14.76
CA SER A 408 -4.15 14.99 -16.17
C SER A 408 -3.49 13.63 -16.41
N ILE A 409 -4.07 12.84 -17.34
CA ILE A 409 -3.67 11.45 -17.59
C ILE A 409 -3.21 11.27 -19.03
N THR A 410 -2.11 10.55 -19.22
CA THR A 410 -1.66 10.07 -20.54
C THR A 410 -1.54 8.55 -20.52
N ALA A 411 -2.15 7.88 -21.49
CA ALA A 411 -2.06 6.42 -21.62
C ALA A 411 -1.44 6.02 -22.96
N TRP A 412 -0.68 4.92 -22.95
CA TRP A 412 0.00 4.39 -24.14
C TRP A 412 0.17 2.86 -24.06
N GLY A 413 0.50 2.24 -25.20
CA GLY A 413 0.65 0.79 -25.31
C GLY A 413 -0.49 0.08 -26.06
N GLY A 414 -0.88 -1.10 -25.60
CA GLY A 414 -1.89 -1.95 -26.23
C GLY A 414 -3.24 -1.24 -26.40
N LEU A 415 -3.67 -1.00 -27.65
CA LEU A 415 -4.90 -0.25 -27.95
C LEU A 415 -6.17 -0.84 -27.34
N GLY A 416 -6.23 -2.17 -27.21
CA GLY A 416 -7.35 -2.89 -26.60
C GLY A 416 -7.23 -3.06 -25.08
N ALA A 417 -6.12 -2.62 -24.48
CA ALA A 417 -5.78 -2.85 -23.08
C ALA A 417 -5.57 -1.55 -22.29
N GLY A 418 -6.23 -0.46 -22.72
CA GLY A 418 -6.17 0.84 -22.06
C GLY A 418 -5.06 1.77 -22.56
N GLY A 419 -4.27 1.37 -23.56
CA GLY A 419 -3.22 2.20 -24.16
C GLY A 419 -3.72 3.38 -25.00
N LYS A 420 -5.03 3.62 -25.05
CA LYS A 420 -5.66 4.81 -25.63
C LYS A 420 -6.99 5.11 -24.90
N GLY A 421 -7.50 6.33 -25.09
CA GLY A 421 -8.82 6.72 -24.58
C GLY A 421 -8.81 7.08 -23.09
N ALA A 422 -7.66 7.48 -22.56
CA ALA A 422 -7.62 8.15 -21.26
C ALA A 422 -8.51 9.42 -21.29
N PRO A 423 -9.11 9.80 -20.15
CA PRO A 423 -9.92 11.01 -20.06
C PRO A 423 -9.13 12.27 -20.44
N SER A 424 -9.82 13.24 -21.04
CA SER A 424 -9.22 14.50 -21.51
C SER A 424 -9.25 15.62 -20.46
N ASP A 425 -10.01 15.45 -19.39
CA ASP A 425 -10.08 16.35 -18.25
C ASP A 425 -9.04 15.99 -17.17
N ASN A 426 -9.01 16.78 -16.10
CA ASN A 426 -8.02 16.71 -15.03
C ASN A 426 -8.67 16.58 -13.63
N GLY A 427 -7.87 16.69 -12.57
CA GLY A 427 -8.32 16.55 -11.18
C GLY A 427 -8.43 15.09 -10.70
N TYR A 428 -7.90 14.13 -11.45
CA TYR A 428 -7.73 12.76 -10.97
C TYR A 428 -6.61 12.69 -9.94
N THR A 429 -6.77 11.81 -8.96
CA THR A 429 -5.85 11.65 -7.82
C THR A 429 -5.16 10.29 -7.83
N GLU A 430 -5.84 9.25 -8.31
CA GLU A 430 -5.30 7.89 -8.35
C GLU A 430 -5.89 7.12 -9.56
N ILE A 431 -5.13 6.16 -10.08
CA ILE A 431 -5.55 5.25 -11.14
C ILE A 431 -5.48 3.82 -10.62
N TYR A 432 -6.48 3.03 -10.96
CA TYR A 432 -6.56 1.60 -10.66
C TYR A 432 -6.61 0.84 -11.96
N SER A 433 -6.09 -0.38 -11.98
CA SER A 433 -6.03 -1.18 -13.19
C SER A 433 -6.37 -2.65 -12.94
N ASN A 434 -6.77 -3.29 -14.01
CA ASN A 434 -6.82 -4.75 -14.10
C ASN A 434 -6.07 -5.20 -15.37
N ASP A 435 -6.35 -6.38 -15.90
CA ASP A 435 -5.57 -6.91 -17.01
C ASP A 435 -5.62 -6.06 -18.29
N ALA A 436 -6.72 -5.35 -18.55
CA ALA A 436 -6.91 -4.64 -19.81
C ALA A 436 -7.74 -3.34 -19.71
N ALA A 437 -8.05 -2.89 -18.49
CA ALA A 437 -8.79 -1.65 -18.26
C ALA A 437 -8.18 -0.85 -17.11
N PHE A 438 -8.46 0.45 -17.12
CA PHE A 438 -8.13 1.39 -16.06
C PHE A 438 -9.40 2.07 -15.54
N ALA A 439 -9.36 2.49 -14.28
CA ALA A 439 -10.35 3.35 -13.64
C ALA A 439 -9.64 4.44 -12.82
N ALA A 440 -9.91 5.70 -13.11
CA ALA A 440 -9.34 6.85 -12.41
C ALA A 440 -10.35 7.49 -11.46
N LEU A 441 -9.86 7.88 -10.28
CA LEU A 441 -10.64 8.44 -9.18
C LEU A 441 -10.29 9.92 -8.96
N LYS A 442 -11.28 10.80 -8.85
CA LYS A 442 -11.10 12.22 -8.48
C LYS A 442 -11.24 12.44 -6.98
N ALA A 443 -10.83 13.63 -6.51
CA ALA A 443 -10.93 14.03 -5.10
C ALA A 443 -12.37 14.06 -4.57
N ASP A 444 -13.35 14.39 -5.41
CA ASP A 444 -14.78 14.32 -5.06
C ASP A 444 -15.30 12.87 -5.01
N GLY A 445 -14.49 11.90 -5.43
CA GLY A 445 -14.83 10.49 -5.49
C GLY A 445 -15.57 10.07 -6.76
N SER A 446 -15.63 10.90 -7.81
CA SER A 446 -16.14 10.48 -9.12
C SER A 446 -15.13 9.59 -9.86
N ILE A 447 -15.65 8.69 -10.71
CA ILE A 447 -14.85 7.64 -11.38
C ILE A 447 -15.00 7.73 -12.89
N THR A 448 -13.88 7.61 -13.62
CA THR A 448 -13.88 7.43 -15.07
C THR A 448 -13.07 6.20 -15.44
N ALA A 449 -13.62 5.33 -16.31
CA ALA A 449 -12.95 4.11 -16.75
C ALA A 449 -12.72 4.09 -18.26
N TRP A 450 -11.62 3.46 -18.69
CA TRP A 450 -11.28 3.27 -20.09
C TRP A 450 -10.52 1.94 -20.32
N GLY A 451 -10.38 1.54 -21.58
CA GLY A 451 -9.74 0.28 -21.97
C GLY A 451 -10.77 -0.77 -22.42
N HIS A 452 -10.50 -2.05 -22.18
CA HIS A 452 -11.33 -3.13 -22.72
C HIS A 452 -12.76 -3.10 -22.12
N PRO A 453 -13.83 -3.01 -22.93
CA PRO A 453 -15.18 -2.86 -22.43
C PRO A 453 -15.65 -3.99 -21.49
N ASN A 454 -15.32 -5.24 -21.82
CA ASN A 454 -15.71 -6.39 -21.00
C ASN A 454 -14.89 -6.53 -19.71
N TYR A 455 -13.87 -5.69 -19.51
CA TYR A 455 -13.00 -5.71 -18.34
C TYR A 455 -13.29 -4.50 -17.43
N GLY A 456 -14.42 -3.83 -17.63
CA GLY A 456 -14.77 -2.63 -16.87
C GLY A 456 -14.14 -1.34 -17.42
N GLY A 457 -13.56 -1.37 -18.63
CA GLY A 457 -13.15 -0.16 -19.36
C GLY A 457 -14.32 0.71 -19.84
N LYS A 458 -15.56 0.33 -19.51
CA LYS A 458 -16.78 1.11 -19.60
C LYS A 458 -17.71 0.75 -18.44
N GLY A 459 -18.72 1.59 -18.20
CA GLY A 459 -19.74 1.32 -17.18
C GLY A 459 -19.26 1.54 -15.75
N ALA A 460 -18.30 2.45 -15.56
CA ALA A 460 -17.99 2.99 -14.24
C ALA A 460 -19.27 3.58 -13.61
N PRO A 461 -19.42 3.50 -12.28
CA PRO A 461 -20.61 4.00 -11.62
C PRO A 461 -20.73 5.52 -11.72
N GLU A 462 -21.96 6.00 -11.85
CA GLU A 462 -22.27 7.42 -11.81
C GLU A 462 -22.21 7.99 -10.38
N GLY A 463 -22.04 9.30 -10.29
CA GLY A 463 -21.98 10.03 -9.02
C GLY A 463 -20.58 10.09 -8.40
N SER A 464 -20.55 10.51 -7.14
CA SER A 464 -19.34 10.83 -6.38
C SER A 464 -19.33 10.17 -5.00
N GLY A 465 -18.29 10.44 -4.20
CA GLY A 465 -18.11 9.93 -2.85
C GLY A 465 -17.46 8.54 -2.74
N TYR A 466 -16.95 7.97 -3.84
CA TYR A 466 -16.10 6.80 -3.76
C TYR A 466 -14.72 7.18 -3.22
N THR A 467 -14.15 6.30 -2.40
CA THR A 467 -12.90 6.56 -1.67
C THR A 467 -11.76 5.66 -2.15
N LYS A 468 -12.07 4.45 -2.64
CA LYS A 468 -11.09 3.51 -3.18
C LYS A 468 -11.73 2.58 -4.21
N ILE A 469 -10.94 2.15 -5.19
CA ILE A 469 -11.31 1.15 -6.19
C ILE A 469 -10.41 -0.09 -5.98
N TYR A 470 -10.96 -1.25 -6.27
CA TYR A 470 -10.31 -2.54 -6.20
C TYR A 470 -10.57 -3.30 -7.48
N SER A 471 -9.66 -4.19 -7.87
CA SER A 471 -9.78 -4.98 -9.08
C SER A 471 -9.62 -6.48 -8.85
N THR A 472 -10.39 -7.25 -9.63
CA THR A 472 -10.03 -8.62 -10.01
C THR A 472 -9.35 -8.56 -11.37
N ARG A 473 -9.14 -9.71 -12.03
CA ARG A 473 -8.57 -9.74 -13.38
C ARG A 473 -9.40 -8.94 -14.39
N TYR A 474 -10.73 -9.04 -14.35
CA TYR A 474 -11.63 -8.49 -15.39
C TYR A 474 -12.76 -7.60 -14.85
N ALA A 475 -12.73 -7.21 -13.58
CA ALA A 475 -13.75 -6.37 -12.98
C ALA A 475 -13.17 -5.37 -11.99
N PHE A 476 -13.99 -4.40 -11.61
CA PHE A 476 -13.70 -3.44 -10.57
C PHE A 476 -14.81 -3.42 -9.51
N ALA A 477 -14.45 -3.01 -8.30
CA ALA A 477 -15.37 -2.66 -7.23
C ALA A 477 -14.90 -1.38 -6.55
N ALA A 478 -15.80 -0.43 -6.30
CA ALA A 478 -15.51 0.82 -5.62
C ALA A 478 -16.30 0.90 -4.31
N ILE A 479 -15.69 1.49 -3.28
CA ILE A 479 -16.27 1.65 -1.94
C ILE A 479 -16.41 3.13 -1.57
N LYS A 480 -17.52 3.50 -0.92
CA LYS A 480 -17.75 4.85 -0.37
C LYS A 480 -17.38 4.93 1.12
N SER A 481 -17.34 6.14 1.66
CA SER A 481 -17.06 6.39 3.09
C SER A 481 -18.09 5.76 4.04
N ASP A 482 -19.34 5.57 3.60
CA ASP A 482 -20.37 4.85 4.35
C ASP A 482 -20.25 3.32 4.23
N GLY A 483 -19.25 2.84 3.50
CA GLY A 483 -18.99 1.43 3.25
C GLY A 483 -19.91 0.79 2.23
N SER A 484 -20.71 1.54 1.46
CA SER A 484 -21.45 0.99 0.32
C SER A 484 -20.49 0.64 -0.83
N ILE A 485 -20.82 -0.44 -1.56
CA ILE A 485 -19.97 -0.99 -2.62
C ILE A 485 -20.73 -0.99 -3.95
N THR A 486 -20.05 -0.64 -5.04
CA THR A 486 -20.56 -0.82 -6.40
C THR A 486 -19.51 -1.53 -7.25
N ALA A 487 -19.94 -2.51 -8.04
CA ALA A 487 -19.04 -3.27 -8.91
C ALA A 487 -19.46 -3.21 -10.38
N TRP A 488 -18.49 -3.28 -11.28
CA TRP A 488 -18.70 -3.25 -12.73
C TRP A 488 -17.62 -4.03 -13.48
N GLY A 489 -17.85 -4.29 -14.77
CA GLY A 489 -16.96 -5.09 -15.63
C GLY A 489 -17.51 -6.48 -15.90
N ASN A 490 -16.63 -7.49 -15.98
CA ASN A 490 -17.07 -8.83 -16.33
C ASN A 490 -17.94 -9.46 -15.23
N LEU A 491 -19.14 -9.90 -15.59
CA LEU A 491 -20.12 -10.46 -14.66
C LEU A 491 -19.61 -11.71 -13.93
N ASN A 492 -18.75 -12.50 -14.56
CA ASN A 492 -18.19 -13.72 -13.98
C ASN A 492 -16.92 -13.45 -13.17
N TYR A 493 -16.46 -12.20 -13.04
CA TYR A 493 -15.22 -11.88 -12.31
C TYR A 493 -15.46 -10.84 -11.23
N GLY A 494 -16.69 -10.71 -10.72
CA GLY A 494 -17.02 -9.74 -9.68
C GLY A 494 -17.63 -8.45 -10.20
N GLY A 495 -17.86 -8.31 -11.51
CA GLY A 495 -18.50 -7.12 -12.10
C GLY A 495 -20.00 -6.99 -11.84
N LYS A 496 -20.58 -7.90 -11.05
CA LYS A 496 -21.96 -7.83 -10.52
C LYS A 496 -22.05 -8.54 -9.17
N GLY A 497 -23.15 -8.31 -8.44
CA GLY A 497 -23.43 -9.00 -7.19
C GLY A 497 -22.64 -8.48 -5.99
N ALA A 498 -22.18 -7.22 -6.04
CA ALA A 498 -21.69 -6.53 -4.87
C ALA A 498 -22.80 -6.47 -3.79
N PRO A 499 -22.44 -6.52 -2.50
CA PRO A 499 -23.41 -6.44 -1.42
C PRO A 499 -24.19 -5.12 -1.42
N GLU A 500 -25.48 -5.19 -1.10
CA GLU A 500 -26.38 -4.03 -1.04
C GLU A 500 -26.32 -3.30 0.31
N ASP A 501 -25.80 -3.94 1.34
CA ASP A 501 -25.67 -3.38 2.68
C ASP A 501 -24.39 -2.55 2.85
N LYS A 502 -24.32 -1.78 3.95
CA LYS A 502 -23.27 -0.79 4.22
C LYS A 502 -22.32 -1.22 5.33
N GLY A 503 -21.33 -0.38 5.63
CA GLY A 503 -20.40 -0.57 6.74
C GLY A 503 -19.19 -1.46 6.43
N TYR A 504 -18.93 -1.74 5.15
CA TYR A 504 -17.65 -2.33 4.73
C TYR A 504 -16.53 -1.31 4.87
N THR A 505 -15.35 -1.79 5.19
CA THR A 505 -14.15 -0.97 5.42
C THR A 505 -13.07 -1.22 4.38
N LYS A 506 -13.01 -2.45 3.85
CA LYS A 506 -12.00 -2.86 2.88
C LYS A 506 -12.51 -3.97 1.99
N ILE A 507 -12.06 -3.97 0.74
CA ILE A 507 -12.28 -5.05 -0.23
C ILE A 507 -10.94 -5.73 -0.48
N PHE A 508 -11.01 -7.04 -0.65
CA PHE A 508 -9.89 -7.91 -1.02
C PHE A 508 -10.27 -8.66 -2.29
N SER A 509 -9.28 -9.07 -3.06
CA SER A 509 -9.50 -9.72 -4.34
C SER A 509 -8.59 -10.93 -4.55
N THR A 510 -9.12 -11.89 -5.29
CA THR A 510 -8.36 -12.91 -6.01
C THR A 510 -8.44 -12.61 -7.50
N TYR A 511 -8.02 -13.56 -8.34
CA TYR A 511 -8.13 -13.48 -9.78
C TYR A 511 -9.55 -13.22 -10.30
N GLY A 512 -10.59 -13.76 -9.65
CA GLY A 512 -11.97 -13.66 -10.16
C GLY A 512 -13.04 -13.37 -9.12
N THR A 513 -12.67 -13.23 -7.85
CA THR A 513 -13.63 -12.98 -6.76
C THR A 513 -13.16 -11.85 -5.85
N PHE A 514 -14.13 -11.21 -5.22
CA PHE A 514 -13.92 -10.22 -4.18
C PHE A 514 -14.40 -10.75 -2.82
N ALA A 515 -13.84 -10.21 -1.75
CA ALA A 515 -14.31 -10.35 -0.39
C ALA A 515 -14.27 -8.98 0.30
N ALA A 516 -15.36 -8.55 0.92
CA ALA A 516 -15.42 -7.30 1.66
C ALA A 516 -15.54 -7.55 3.16
N LEU A 517 -14.79 -6.77 3.94
CA LEU A 517 -14.69 -6.88 5.40
C LEU A 517 -15.40 -5.70 6.08
N LYS A 518 -16.24 -5.99 7.08
CA LYS A 518 -16.92 -4.98 7.91
C LYS A 518 -16.20 -4.70 9.22
N ILE A 519 -16.55 -3.56 9.84
CA ILE A 519 -16.33 -3.33 11.27
C ILE A 519 -17.03 -4.45 12.07
N GLY A 520 -16.33 -5.06 13.03
CA GLY A 520 -16.79 -6.25 13.75
C GLY A 520 -16.46 -7.58 13.06
N GLY A 521 -15.85 -7.53 11.87
CA GLY A 521 -15.18 -8.66 11.27
C GLY A 521 -16.06 -9.64 10.52
N SER A 522 -17.22 -9.19 10.01
CA SER A 522 -18.04 -9.97 9.08
C SER A 522 -17.51 -9.87 7.65
N ILE A 523 -17.59 -10.94 6.87
CA ILE A 523 -17.06 -11.03 5.51
C ILE A 523 -18.15 -11.40 4.52
N THR A 524 -18.24 -10.64 3.42
CA THR A 524 -19.12 -10.96 2.28
C THR A 524 -18.30 -11.18 1.02
N GLY A 525 -18.47 -12.32 0.36
CA GLY A 525 -17.79 -12.65 -0.89
C GLY A 525 -18.71 -12.56 -2.11
N TRP A 526 -18.19 -12.12 -3.26
CA TRP A 526 -18.89 -12.15 -4.54
C TRP A 526 -17.93 -12.30 -5.73
N GLY A 527 -18.49 -12.45 -6.93
CA GLY A 527 -17.74 -12.72 -8.17
C GLY A 527 -17.92 -14.14 -8.65
N TRP A 528 -16.94 -14.68 -9.38
CA TRP A 528 -17.08 -15.87 -10.22
C TRP A 528 -18.04 -16.92 -9.68
N ASN A 529 -19.20 -16.99 -10.35
CA ASN A 529 -20.21 -18.02 -10.13
C ASN A 529 -19.63 -19.38 -10.53
N TRP A 530 -19.46 -20.22 -9.51
CA TRP A 530 -19.24 -21.66 -9.35
C TRP A 530 -19.54 -22.68 -10.47
N ILE A 531 -19.86 -22.29 -11.70
CA ILE A 531 -20.27 -23.20 -12.78
C ILE A 531 -19.07 -24.01 -13.33
N ASP A 532 -17.85 -23.48 -13.20
CA ASP A 532 -16.58 -24.17 -13.55
C ASP A 532 -15.61 -24.28 -12.36
N ALA A 533 -16.08 -24.01 -11.13
CA ALA A 533 -15.24 -24.24 -9.96
C ALA A 533 -14.94 -25.75 -9.87
N PRO A 534 -13.67 -26.18 -9.71
CA PRO A 534 -13.40 -27.59 -9.49
C PRO A 534 -14.21 -28.05 -8.28
N ALA A 535 -14.78 -29.25 -8.37
CA ALA A 535 -15.63 -29.82 -7.34
C ALA A 535 -15.06 -29.54 -5.93
N GLY A 536 -15.82 -28.80 -5.11
CA GLY A 536 -15.52 -28.57 -3.69
C GLY A 536 -15.21 -27.14 -3.23
N ALA A 537 -15.08 -26.11 -4.07
CA ALA A 537 -14.73 -24.76 -3.60
C ALA A 537 -15.66 -24.21 -2.48
N LYS A 538 -15.07 -23.64 -1.41
CA LYS A 538 -15.76 -23.20 -0.18
C LYS A 538 -16.14 -21.70 -0.25
N SER A 539 -17.32 -21.35 0.25
CA SER A 539 -17.80 -19.96 0.34
C SER A 539 -17.15 -19.17 1.49
N ALA A 540 -17.30 -17.84 1.47
CA ALA A 540 -16.84 -16.96 2.54
C ALA A 540 -17.39 -17.39 3.91
N PRO A 541 -16.64 -17.19 5.01
CA PRO A 541 -17.09 -17.53 6.35
C PRO A 541 -18.36 -16.77 6.76
N THR A 542 -19.22 -17.42 7.55
CA THR A 542 -20.46 -16.83 8.07
C THR A 542 -20.31 -16.32 9.51
N ASP A 543 -19.21 -16.65 10.18
CA ASP A 543 -18.87 -16.14 11.50
C ASP A 543 -18.15 -14.79 11.42
N ASN A 544 -18.04 -14.10 12.55
CA ASN A 544 -17.50 -12.74 12.66
C ASN A 544 -16.17 -12.71 13.44
N GLY A 545 -15.62 -11.51 13.62
CA GLY A 545 -14.39 -11.27 14.38
C GLY A 545 -13.09 -11.35 13.57
N TYR A 546 -13.19 -11.42 12.24
CA TYR A 546 -12.02 -11.31 11.37
C TYR A 546 -11.50 -9.88 11.33
N ILE A 547 -10.18 -9.73 11.27
CA ILE A 547 -9.50 -8.43 11.26
C ILE A 547 -8.77 -8.16 9.96
N ASN A 548 -8.43 -9.20 9.20
CA ASN A 548 -7.77 -9.05 7.92
C ASN A 548 -7.99 -10.28 7.02
N ILE A 549 -7.80 -10.10 5.71
CA ILE A 549 -7.88 -11.14 4.69
C ILE A 549 -6.61 -11.09 3.85
N TYR A 550 -6.08 -12.26 3.52
CA TYR A 550 -4.96 -12.46 2.60
C TYR A 550 -5.40 -13.31 1.42
N SER A 551 -4.78 -13.13 0.25
CA SER A 551 -5.18 -13.87 -0.95
C SER A 551 -4.02 -14.44 -1.78
N THR A 552 -4.24 -15.64 -2.32
CA THR A 552 -3.51 -16.13 -3.49
C THR A 552 -4.26 -15.74 -4.76
N GLU A 553 -3.79 -16.18 -5.93
CA GLU A 553 -4.55 -16.03 -7.18
C GLU A 553 -5.95 -16.66 -7.10
N ASP A 554 -6.18 -17.67 -6.26
CA ASP A 554 -7.40 -18.50 -6.31
C ASP A 554 -8.11 -18.76 -4.97
N ALA A 555 -7.56 -18.29 -3.84
CA ALA A 555 -8.11 -18.55 -2.51
C ALA A 555 -7.85 -17.39 -1.55
N PHE A 556 -8.63 -17.37 -0.47
CA PHE A 556 -8.52 -16.41 0.61
C PHE A 556 -8.21 -17.11 1.94
N ALA A 557 -7.53 -16.38 2.83
CA ALA A 557 -7.31 -16.72 4.23
C ALA A 557 -7.67 -15.49 5.09
N ALA A 558 -8.61 -15.62 6.02
CA ALA A 558 -8.95 -14.56 6.97
C ALA A 558 -8.49 -14.93 8.37
N ILE A 559 -8.00 -13.94 9.11
CA ILE A 559 -7.46 -14.10 10.46
C ILE A 559 -8.28 -13.30 11.48
N LYS A 560 -8.41 -13.83 12.70
CA LYS A 560 -9.01 -13.15 13.85
C LYS A 560 -7.94 -12.64 14.82
N THR A 561 -8.36 -11.85 15.81
CA THR A 561 -7.46 -11.29 16.83
C THR A 561 -6.74 -12.33 17.70
N ASP A 562 -7.33 -13.53 17.85
CA ASP A 562 -6.76 -14.66 18.57
C ASP A 562 -5.78 -15.51 17.74
N GLY A 563 -5.57 -15.15 16.47
CA GLY A 563 -4.73 -15.89 15.53
C GLY A 563 -5.44 -17.03 14.79
N SER A 564 -6.69 -17.34 15.14
CA SER A 564 -7.47 -18.34 14.40
C SER A 564 -7.68 -17.92 12.95
N MET A 565 -7.64 -18.89 12.04
CA MET A 565 -7.66 -18.65 10.61
C MET A 565 -8.72 -19.49 9.90
N THR A 566 -9.43 -18.86 8.98
CA THR A 566 -10.37 -19.53 8.08
C THR A 566 -9.98 -19.30 6.63
N THR A 567 -9.89 -20.38 5.85
CA THR A 567 -9.66 -20.32 4.40
C THR A 567 -10.91 -20.67 3.62
N TRP A 568 -11.03 -20.09 2.43
CA TRP A 568 -12.07 -20.41 1.46
C TRP A 568 -11.62 -20.12 0.02
N GLY A 569 -12.46 -20.45 -0.96
CA GLY A 569 -12.12 -20.45 -2.39
C GLY A 569 -11.77 -21.84 -2.89
N ASN A 570 -10.82 -21.94 -3.83
CA ASN A 570 -10.45 -23.21 -4.46
C ASN A 570 -9.72 -24.14 -3.46
N LEU A 571 -10.35 -25.27 -3.09
CA LEU A 571 -9.81 -26.20 -2.09
C LEU A 571 -8.41 -26.70 -2.44
N GLY A 572 -8.18 -27.03 -3.71
CA GLY A 572 -6.90 -27.55 -4.19
C GLY A 572 -5.80 -26.49 -4.25
N LYS A 573 -6.14 -25.20 -4.04
CA LYS A 573 -5.24 -24.05 -4.14
C LYS A 573 -5.19 -23.21 -2.86
N GLY A 574 -5.37 -23.86 -1.70
CA GLY A 574 -5.24 -23.21 -0.39
C GLY A 574 -6.56 -22.73 0.22
N GLY A 575 -7.70 -22.93 -0.47
CA GLY A 575 -9.03 -22.65 0.08
C GLY A 575 -9.47 -23.64 1.17
N ALA A 576 -8.69 -24.68 1.43
CA ALA A 576 -8.82 -25.58 2.56
C ALA A 576 -7.45 -26.03 3.08
N GLY A 577 -7.45 -26.67 4.24
CA GLY A 577 -6.24 -27.23 4.85
C GLY A 577 -5.36 -26.20 5.55
N ALA A 578 -5.92 -25.05 5.93
CA ALA A 578 -5.27 -24.16 6.89
C ALA A 578 -4.90 -24.94 8.17
N PRO A 579 -3.71 -24.70 8.73
CA PRO A 579 -3.34 -25.22 10.04
C PRO A 579 -4.38 -24.81 11.09
N ALA A 580 -4.70 -25.73 12.01
CA ALA A 580 -5.59 -25.43 13.13
C ALA A 580 -4.97 -24.47 14.15
N ASP A 581 -3.62 -24.46 14.22
CA ASP A 581 -2.80 -23.76 15.21
C ASP A 581 -1.54 -23.11 14.63
#